data_AF-A0A371K0K3-F1
#
_entry.id   AF-A0A371K0K3-F1
#
_cell.length_a   1.000
_cell.length_b   1.000
_cell.length_c   1.000
_cell.angle_alpha   90.00
_cell.angle_beta   90.00
_cell.angle_gamma   90.00
#
_symmetry.space_group_name_H-M   'P 1'
#
loop_
_entity.id
_entity.type
_entity.pdbx_description
1 polymer ?
#
loop_
_entity_poly.entity_id
_entity_poly.type
_entity_poly.pdbx_seq_one_letter_code
_entity_poly.pdbx_strand_id
1 'polypeptide(L)'
;MNLDNNNPAPKGRRDRQTRLETEGVQALYDKLDRLMAKAKPTKREQMQQRFRELYPRLESYLMSGRLVRDVLTAFNDLAQANVCARTFNDMLDQERARRDENGNLICCDTCGQALKPTRKSATPNLSSTKTPISSLIPSASE
;
A
#
# COMPACT_ATOMS: atom_id res chain seq x y z
N MET A 1 -44.29 -50.86 48.70
CA MET A 1 -44.05 -50.64 47.27
C MET A 1 -44.44 -49.21 46.96
N ASN A 2 -43.49 -48.27 46.97
CA ASN A 2 -43.74 -46.88 46.57
C ASN A 2 -42.96 -46.63 45.28
N LEU A 3 -43.70 -46.31 44.22
CA LEU A 3 -43.18 -45.78 42.97
C LEU A 3 -43.15 -44.25 43.09
N ASP A 4 -41.96 -43.66 43.26
CA ASP A 4 -41.78 -42.21 43.11
C ASP A 4 -40.77 -41.92 42.00
N ASN A 5 -41.39 -41.90 40.82
CA ASN A 5 -41.10 -41.12 39.62
C ASN A 5 -40.17 -39.91 39.86
N ASN A 6 -38.90 -40.00 39.43
CA ASN A 6 -38.00 -38.86 39.35
C ASN A 6 -37.92 -38.37 37.89
N ASN A 7 -38.64 -37.30 37.59
CA ASN A 7 -38.59 -36.60 36.31
C ASN A 7 -37.58 -35.43 36.40
N PRO A 8 -36.55 -35.34 35.53
CA PRO A 8 -35.59 -34.24 35.58
C PRO A 8 -36.17 -32.95 34.97
N ALA A 9 -36.07 -31.84 35.71
CA ALA A 9 -36.48 -30.52 35.26
C ALA A 9 -35.60 -30.01 34.08
N PRO A 10 -36.19 -29.38 33.05
CA PRO A 10 -35.43 -28.85 31.91
C PRO A 10 -34.80 -27.49 32.24
N LYS A 11 -33.47 -27.44 32.32
CA LYS A 11 -32.67 -26.20 32.30
C LYS A 11 -32.56 -25.70 30.85
N GLY A 12 -33.55 -24.96 30.35
CA GLY A 12 -33.66 -24.66 28.91
C GLY A 12 -33.87 -23.19 28.51
N ARG A 13 -33.61 -22.20 29.39
CA ARG A 13 -33.90 -20.79 29.06
C ARG A 13 -32.69 -19.93 28.66
N ARG A 14 -31.47 -20.23 29.13
CA ARG A 14 -30.29 -19.38 28.86
C ARG A 14 -29.69 -19.62 27.48
N ASP A 15 -29.59 -20.88 27.04
CA ASP A 15 -28.95 -21.25 25.77
C ASP A 15 -29.78 -20.89 24.53
N ARG A 16 -31.10 -20.70 24.70
CA ARG A 16 -32.00 -20.28 23.61
C ARG A 16 -31.88 -18.78 23.32
N GLN A 17 -31.56 -17.97 24.33
CA GLN A 17 -31.40 -16.53 24.18
C GLN A 17 -30.12 -16.19 23.39
N THR A 18 -29.00 -16.81 23.77
CA THR A 18 -27.71 -16.63 23.08
C THR A 18 -27.74 -17.13 21.64
N ARG A 19 -28.45 -18.24 21.36
CA ARG A 19 -28.57 -18.77 19.99
C ARG A 19 -29.34 -17.84 19.06
N LEU A 20 -30.42 -17.23 19.53
CA LEU A 20 -31.21 -16.26 18.75
C LEU A 20 -30.44 -14.96 18.50
N GLU A 21 -29.63 -14.52 19.47
CA GLU A 21 -28.76 -13.35 19.32
C GLU A 21 -27.64 -13.60 18.28
N THR A 22 -27.05 -14.80 18.28
CA THR A 22 -26.05 -15.17 17.26
C THR A 22 -26.64 -15.27 15.85
N GLU A 23 -27.88 -15.78 15.72
CA GLU A 23 -28.60 -15.85 14.44
C GLU A 23 -28.94 -14.44 13.91
N GLY A 24 -29.32 -13.51 14.81
CA GLY A 24 -29.55 -12.10 14.46
C GLY A 24 -28.27 -11.37 14.03
N VAL A 25 -27.16 -11.58 14.73
CA VAL A 25 -25.86 -11.00 14.38
C VAL A 25 -25.34 -11.55 13.04
N GLN A 26 -25.49 -12.86 12.80
CA GLN A 26 -25.12 -13.46 11.51
C GLN A 26 -25.93 -12.88 10.35
N ALA A 27 -27.24 -12.69 10.53
CA ALA A 27 -28.08 -12.04 9.52
C ALA A 27 -27.66 -10.59 9.22
N LEU A 28 -27.13 -9.85 10.21
CA LEU A 28 -26.56 -8.52 9.99
C LEU A 28 -25.26 -8.56 9.19
N TYR A 29 -24.37 -9.51 9.46
CA TYR A 29 -23.15 -9.71 8.65
C TYR A 29 -23.49 -10.07 7.21
N ASP A 30 -24.40 -11.03 7.00
CA ASP A 30 -24.85 -11.41 5.66
C ASP A 30 -25.47 -10.23 4.89
N LYS A 31 -26.20 -9.35 5.60
CA LYS A 31 -26.77 -8.13 5.02
C LYS A 31 -25.67 -7.14 4.64
N LEU A 32 -24.66 -6.96 5.49
CA LEU A 32 -23.50 -6.11 5.20
C LEU A 32 -22.73 -6.62 3.98
N ASP A 33 -22.45 -7.92 3.90
CA ASP A 33 -21.74 -8.54 2.77
C ASP A 33 -22.50 -8.33 1.46
N ARG A 34 -23.83 -8.48 1.48
CA ARG A 34 -24.68 -8.20 0.30
C ARG A 34 -24.63 -6.74 -0.12
N LEU A 35 -24.52 -5.80 0.83
CA LEU A 35 -24.41 -4.36 0.53
C LEU A 35 -23.03 -4.04 -0.06
N MET A 36 -21.97 -4.62 0.51
CA MET A 36 -20.60 -4.44 0.01
C MET A 36 -20.41 -5.09 -1.36
N ALA A 37 -20.97 -6.27 -1.61
CA ALA A 37 -20.93 -6.93 -2.91
C ALA A 37 -21.65 -6.15 -4.02
N LYS A 38 -22.65 -5.33 -3.66
CA LYS A 38 -23.38 -4.46 -4.61
C LYS A 38 -22.75 -3.08 -4.77
N ALA A 39 -21.82 -2.70 -3.89
CA ALA A 39 -21.15 -1.42 -3.96
C ALA A 39 -20.21 -1.43 -5.17
N LYS A 40 -20.53 -0.59 -6.17
CA LYS A 40 -19.63 -0.38 -7.30
C LYS A 40 -18.42 0.41 -6.80
N PRO A 41 -17.19 0.05 -7.24
CA PRO A 41 -16.02 0.82 -6.88
C PRO A 41 -16.18 2.24 -7.39
N THR A 42 -15.86 3.20 -6.53
CA THR A 42 -15.83 4.62 -6.87
C THR A 42 -14.85 4.85 -8.02
N LYS A 43 -15.02 5.94 -8.78
CA LYS A 43 -14.07 6.32 -9.83
C LYS A 43 -12.64 6.44 -9.30
N ARG A 44 -12.49 6.90 -8.05
CA ARG A 44 -11.19 7.00 -7.36
C ARG A 44 -10.56 5.63 -7.14
N GLU A 45 -11.32 4.66 -6.65
CA GLU A 45 -10.82 3.29 -6.43
C GLU A 45 -10.46 2.61 -7.75
N GLN A 46 -11.27 2.80 -8.79
CA GLN A 46 -10.96 2.28 -10.13
C GLN A 46 -9.64 2.86 -10.67
N MET A 47 -9.45 4.17 -10.55
CA MET A 47 -8.21 4.84 -10.95
C MET A 47 -7.01 4.32 -10.15
N GLN A 48 -7.13 4.16 -8.83
CA GLN A 48 -6.06 3.60 -8.00
C GLN A 48 -5.73 2.16 -8.39
N GLN A 49 -6.76 1.36 -8.70
CA GLN A 49 -6.57 -0.01 -9.17
C GLN A 49 -5.83 -0.05 -10.51
N ARG A 50 -6.24 0.79 -11.48
CA ARG A 50 -5.54 0.94 -12.77
C ARG A 50 -4.09 1.38 -12.60
N PHE A 51 -3.84 2.32 -11.70
CA PHE A 51 -2.48 2.74 -11.39
C PHE A 51 -1.63 1.59 -10.88
N ARG A 52 -2.15 0.78 -9.94
CA ARG A 52 -1.43 -0.39 -9.39
C ARG A 52 -1.11 -1.43 -10.46
N GLU A 53 -2.03 -1.68 -11.37
CA GLU A 53 -1.86 -2.59 -12.50
C GLU A 53 -0.75 -2.11 -13.45
N LEU A 54 -0.71 -0.80 -13.73
CA LEU A 54 0.24 -0.19 -14.65
C LEU A 54 1.60 0.15 -14.01
N TYR A 55 1.66 0.20 -12.68
CA TYR A 55 2.81 0.70 -11.93
C TYR A 55 4.17 0.10 -12.35
N PRO A 56 4.33 -1.24 -12.55
CA PRO A 56 5.62 -1.78 -12.98
C PRO A 56 6.15 -1.18 -14.29
N ARG A 57 5.25 -0.88 -15.24
CA ARG A 57 5.62 -0.24 -16.51
C ARG A 57 5.90 1.25 -16.33
N LEU A 58 5.09 1.94 -15.54
CA LEU A 58 5.32 3.36 -15.23
C LEU A 58 6.69 3.58 -14.59
N GLU A 59 7.03 2.74 -13.61
CA GLU A 59 8.31 2.79 -12.91
C GLU A 59 9.48 2.51 -13.85
N SER A 60 9.38 1.48 -14.71
CA SER A 60 10.40 1.19 -15.74
C SER A 60 10.65 2.38 -16.69
N TYR A 61 9.59 3.09 -17.12
CA TYR A 61 9.76 4.28 -17.96
C TYR A 61 10.44 5.43 -17.22
N LEU A 62 10.08 5.67 -15.96
CA LEU A 62 10.76 6.68 -15.15
C LEU A 62 12.25 6.34 -14.97
N MET A 63 12.57 5.06 -14.76
CA MET A 63 13.94 4.58 -14.60
C MET A 63 14.78 4.67 -15.88
N SER A 64 14.17 4.53 -17.06
CA SER A 64 14.84 4.76 -18.34
C SER A 64 15.07 6.25 -18.67
N GLY A 65 14.76 7.15 -17.72
CA GLY A 65 15.01 8.58 -17.85
C GLY A 65 13.88 9.36 -18.53
N ARG A 66 12.69 8.75 -18.71
CA ARG A 66 11.53 9.50 -19.24
C ARG A 66 11.06 10.53 -18.21
N LEU A 67 10.60 11.67 -18.72
CA LEU A 67 10.09 12.74 -17.88
C LEU A 67 8.78 12.30 -17.21
N VAL A 68 8.63 12.64 -15.92
CA VAL A 68 7.40 12.38 -15.15
C VAL A 68 6.16 12.94 -15.85
N ARG A 69 6.29 14.10 -16.51
CA ARG A 69 5.20 14.73 -17.26
C ARG A 69 4.69 13.84 -18.40
N ASP A 70 5.59 13.19 -19.13
CA ASP A 70 5.23 12.35 -20.27
C ASP A 70 4.56 11.06 -19.79
N VAL A 71 5.12 10.45 -18.75
CA VAL A 71 4.56 9.24 -18.11
C VAL A 71 3.17 9.53 -17.51
N LEU A 72 3.00 10.68 -16.86
CA LEU A 72 1.70 11.12 -16.34
C LEU A 72 0.68 11.33 -17.46
N THR A 73 1.08 11.97 -18.56
CA THR A 73 0.18 12.22 -19.69
C THR A 73 -0.31 10.89 -20.28
N ALA A 74 0.61 9.96 -20.55
CA ALA A 74 0.26 8.62 -21.00
C ALA A 74 -0.63 7.85 -20.00
N PHE A 75 -0.38 8.00 -18.70
CA PHE A 75 -1.23 7.40 -17.67
C PHE A 75 -2.66 7.96 -17.70
N ASN A 76 -2.81 9.29 -17.76
CA ASN A 76 -4.12 9.94 -17.81
C ASN A 76 -4.92 9.49 -19.05
N ASP A 77 -4.26 9.37 -20.20
CA ASP A 77 -4.88 8.88 -21.44
C ASP A 77 -5.35 7.42 -21.32
N LEU A 78 -4.50 6.54 -20.79
CA LEU A 78 -4.81 5.11 -20.63
C LEU A 78 -5.86 4.83 -19.56
N ALA A 79 -5.76 5.50 -18.41
CA ALA A 79 -6.66 5.32 -17.29
C ALA A 79 -7.96 6.13 -17.43
N GLN A 80 -8.10 6.94 -18.50
CA GLN A 80 -9.18 7.90 -18.70
C GLN A 80 -9.38 8.77 -17.45
N ALA A 81 -8.27 9.20 -16.87
CA ALA A 81 -8.20 9.94 -15.62
C ALA A 81 -7.64 11.35 -15.86
N ASN A 82 -7.86 12.24 -14.90
CA ASN A 82 -7.28 13.58 -14.92
C ASN A 82 -6.56 13.83 -13.60
N VAL A 83 -5.42 13.16 -13.44
CA VAL A 83 -4.57 13.26 -12.25
C VAL A 83 -3.54 14.36 -12.48
N CYS A 84 -3.36 15.24 -11.50
CA CYS A 84 -2.31 16.24 -11.54
C CYS A 84 -0.97 15.65 -11.08
N ALA A 85 0.14 16.30 -11.43
CA ALA A 85 1.49 15.81 -11.12
C ALA A 85 1.72 15.58 -9.62
N ARG A 86 1.13 16.41 -8.75
CA ARG A 86 1.23 16.21 -7.29
C ARG A 86 0.63 14.87 -6.87
N THR A 87 -0.63 14.63 -7.23
CA THR A 87 -1.34 13.39 -6.88
C THR A 87 -0.66 12.16 -7.51
N PHE A 88 -0.14 12.28 -8.73
CA PHE A 88 0.59 11.19 -9.38
C PHE A 88 1.87 10.82 -8.63
N ASN A 89 2.66 11.81 -8.20
CA ASN A 89 3.84 11.56 -7.37
C ASN A 89 3.48 10.94 -6.01
N ASP A 90 2.41 11.42 -5.38
CA ASP A 90 1.92 10.82 -4.12
C ASP A 90 1.51 9.35 -4.33
N MET A 91 0.92 9.01 -5.47
CA MET A 91 0.56 7.63 -5.82
C MET A 91 1.81 6.75 -6.07
N LEU A 92 2.85 7.28 -6.72
CA LEU A 92 4.14 6.58 -6.86
C LEU A 92 4.78 6.30 -5.50
N ASP A 93 4.85 7.31 -4.64
CA ASP A 93 5.45 7.19 -3.31
C ASP A 93 4.71 6.17 -2.43
N GLN A 94 3.37 6.18 -2.45
CA GLN A 94 2.54 5.21 -1.73
C GLN A 94 2.73 3.79 -2.25
N GLU A 95 2.81 3.61 -3.57
CA GLU A 95 2.96 2.29 -4.18
C GLU A 95 4.36 1.70 -3.94
N ARG A 96 5.40 2.54 -3.97
CA ARG A 96 6.77 2.18 -3.55
C ARG A 96 6.78 1.73 -2.09
N ALA A 97 6.25 2.55 -1.18
CA ALA A 97 6.22 2.22 0.25
C ALA A 97 5.47 0.91 0.53
N ARG A 98 4.31 0.70 -0.10
CA ARG A 98 3.54 -0.55 0.02
C ARG A 98 4.33 -1.77 -0.45
N ARG A 99 5.09 -1.64 -1.54
CA ARG A 99 5.90 -2.73 -2.09
C ARG A 99 7.11 -3.04 -1.20
N ASP A 100 7.72 -2.02 -0.63
CA ASP A 100 8.78 -2.18 0.37
C ASP A 100 8.29 -2.97 1.59
N GLU A 101 7.12 -2.60 2.13
CA GLU A 101 6.50 -3.30 3.27
C GLU A 101 6.18 -4.77 2.96
N ASN A 102 5.75 -5.05 1.73
CA ASN A 102 5.40 -6.40 1.28
C ASN A 102 6.61 -7.22 0.80
N GLY A 103 7.82 -6.66 0.81
CA GLY A 103 9.02 -7.31 0.26
C GLY A 103 9.03 -7.46 -1.28
N ASN A 104 8.11 -6.78 -1.98
CA ASN A 104 7.97 -6.80 -3.44
C ASN A 104 8.71 -5.62 -4.08
N LEU A 105 9.97 -5.45 -3.70
CA LEU A 105 10.83 -4.38 -4.18
C LEU A 105 10.91 -4.39 -5.71
N ILE A 106 10.68 -3.24 -6.34
CA ILE A 106 11.03 -3.09 -7.75
C ILE A 106 12.53 -2.88 -7.80
N CYS A 107 13.20 -3.67 -8.63
CA CYS A 107 14.61 -3.51 -8.93
C CYS A 107 14.75 -2.79 -10.28
N CYS A 108 15.80 -1.99 -10.43
CA CYS A 108 16.16 -1.46 -11.73
C CYS A 108 16.56 -2.60 -12.67
N ASP A 109 15.98 -2.68 -13.86
CA ASP A 109 16.32 -3.72 -14.85
C ASP A 109 17.78 -3.64 -15.33
N THR A 110 18.39 -2.46 -15.25
CA THR A 110 19.77 -2.22 -15.72
C THR A 110 20.82 -2.55 -14.66
N CYS A 111 20.57 -2.24 -13.38
CA CYS A 111 21.57 -2.41 -12.32
C CYS A 111 21.16 -3.37 -11.18
N GLY A 112 19.94 -3.92 -11.21
CA GLY A 112 19.42 -4.87 -10.22
C GLY A 112 19.20 -4.30 -8.82
N GLN A 113 19.52 -3.03 -8.58
CA GLN A 113 19.38 -2.40 -7.26
C GLN A 113 17.91 -2.15 -6.93
N ALA A 114 17.54 -2.43 -5.69
CA ALA A 114 16.21 -2.13 -5.16
C ALA A 114 15.97 -0.61 -5.14
N LEU A 115 14.83 -0.19 -5.68
CA LEU A 115 14.44 1.21 -5.75
C LEU A 115 14.04 1.69 -4.36
N LYS A 116 14.97 2.31 -3.63
CA LYS A 116 14.65 2.93 -2.34
C LYS A 116 13.65 4.06 -2.58
N PRO A 117 12.57 4.15 -1.79
CA PRO A 117 11.76 5.35 -1.74
C PRO A 117 12.68 6.49 -1.39
N THR A 118 12.63 7.57 -2.16
CA THR A 118 13.14 8.85 -1.71
C THR A 118 12.30 9.24 -0.52
N ARG A 119 12.70 8.81 0.69
CA ARG A 119 12.26 9.47 1.92
C ARG A 119 12.60 10.93 1.66
N LYS A 120 11.58 11.79 1.54
CA LYS A 120 11.75 13.22 1.75
C LYS A 120 12.32 13.32 3.14
N SER A 121 13.64 13.34 3.22
CA SER A 121 14.38 13.63 4.43
C SER A 121 13.97 15.04 4.80
N ALA A 122 13.07 15.13 5.77
CA ALA A 122 13.12 16.24 6.70
C ALA A 122 14.56 16.27 7.20
N THR A 123 15.29 17.30 6.77
CA THR A 123 16.62 17.62 7.24
C THR A 123 16.61 17.74 8.76
N PRO A 124 17.63 17.17 9.42
CA PRO A 124 18.33 17.93 10.42
C PRO A 124 19.75 18.19 9.90
N ASN A 125 20.01 19.47 9.72
CA ASN A 125 21.33 20.04 9.58
C ASN A 125 22.21 19.59 10.77
N LEU A 126 23.41 19.02 10.50
CA LEU A 126 24.53 19.12 11.43
C LEU A 126 25.89 18.98 10.70
N SER A 127 26.42 20.15 10.33
CA SER A 127 27.82 20.58 10.48
C SER A 127 28.98 19.74 9.95
N SER A 128 29.73 20.36 9.03
CA SER A 128 31.18 20.62 9.08
C SER A 128 32.06 19.71 9.93
N THR A 129 33.05 19.09 9.28
CA THR A 129 34.49 19.16 9.65
C THR A 129 35.29 18.54 8.50
N LYS A 130 35.78 19.37 7.57
CA LYS A 130 37.18 19.83 7.47
C LYS A 130 38.16 18.70 7.08
N THR A 131 38.33 18.53 5.77
CA THR A 131 39.51 17.88 5.16
C THR A 131 40.76 18.73 5.42
N PRO A 132 41.87 18.16 5.94
CA PRO A 132 43.16 18.81 5.83
C PRO A 132 43.78 18.50 4.47
N ILE A 133 43.86 19.53 3.64
CA ILE A 133 44.78 19.64 2.52
C ILE A 133 46.21 19.50 3.08
N SER A 134 46.98 18.56 2.55
CA SER A 134 48.44 18.57 2.64
C SER A 134 49.01 18.43 1.24
N SER A 135 49.49 19.57 0.76
CA SER A 135 50.36 19.82 -0.37
C SER A 135 51.73 19.17 -0.17
N LEU A 136 52.38 18.70 -1.25
CA LEU A 136 53.85 18.75 -1.43
C LEU A 136 54.28 18.36 -2.86
N ILE A 137 54.42 19.41 -3.71
CA ILE A 137 55.50 19.76 -4.67
C ILE A 137 56.21 18.63 -5.48
N PRO A 138 56.27 18.73 -6.83
CA PRO A 138 57.23 18.00 -7.67
C PRO A 138 58.58 18.73 -7.77
N SER A 139 59.67 18.03 -7.47
CA SER A 139 61.04 18.55 -7.66
C SER A 139 61.61 18.02 -8.98
N ALA A 140 61.88 18.94 -9.90
CA ALA A 140 62.71 18.71 -11.07
C ALA A 140 64.19 18.69 -10.68
N SER A 141 65.00 17.92 -11.38
CA SER A 141 66.44 18.19 -11.58
C SER A 141 66.89 17.52 -12.88
N GLU A 142 67.80 18.22 -13.54
CA GLU A 142 68.38 18.06 -14.89
C GLU A 142 69.04 16.71 -15.19
#